data_AF-A0A3M0X066-F1
#
_entry.id   AF-A0A3M0X066-F1
#
_cell.length_a   1.000
_cell.length_b   1.000
_cell.length_c   1.000
_cell.angle_alpha   90.00
_cell.angle_beta   90.00
_cell.angle_gamma   90.00
#
_symmetry.space_group_name_H-M   'P 1'
#
loop_
_entity.id
_entity.type
_entity.pdbx_description
1 polymer ?
#
loop_
_entity_poly.entity_id
_entity_poly.type
_entity_poly.pdbx_seq_one_letter_code
_entity_poly.pdbx_strand_id
1 'polypeptide(L)'
;MNRILTSQTVNKIGETVVVAGWIHARRDMGKVKFFDIRDKDGLLQVVVAPGDIEPDFESVADELRPEWVVQFEGIVQKRGPRQVNDKLITGTVEL
;
A
#
# COMPACT_ATOMS: atom_id res chain seq x y z
N MET A 1 6.83 12.21 10.69
CA MET A 1 5.66 11.36 11.04
C MET A 1 6.14 10.00 11.52
N ASN A 2 5.35 9.28 12.31
CA ASN A 2 5.75 7.98 12.86
C ASN A 2 5.41 6.85 11.89
N ARG A 3 6.43 6.09 11.48
CA ARG A 3 6.27 4.84 10.75
C ARG A 3 5.56 3.80 11.63
N ILE A 4 4.60 3.08 11.04
CA ILE A 4 3.92 1.95 11.66
C ILE A 4 4.20 0.65 10.89
N LEU A 5 3.90 -0.48 11.51
CA LEU A 5 3.96 -1.79 10.86
C LEU A 5 2.71 -2.02 10.00
N THR A 6 2.86 -2.81 8.94
CA THR A 6 1.75 -3.14 8.01
C THR A 6 0.54 -3.68 8.76
N SER A 7 0.75 -4.58 9.73
CA SER A 7 -0.29 -5.17 10.58
C SER A 7 -1.11 -4.15 11.38
N GLN A 8 -0.55 -2.99 11.72
CA GLN A 8 -1.19 -1.97 12.54
C GLN A 8 -2.21 -1.14 11.77
N THR A 9 -2.17 -1.18 10.43
CA THR A 9 -3.07 -0.40 9.55
C THR A 9 -4.55 -0.72 9.74
N VAL A 10 -4.89 -1.94 10.16
CA VAL A 10 -6.29 -2.35 10.41
C VAL A 10 -7.01 -1.48 11.44
N ASN A 11 -6.25 -0.84 12.35
CA ASN A 11 -6.77 0.02 13.41
C ASN A 11 -6.66 1.52 13.06
N LYS A 12 -6.32 1.85 11.80
CA LYS A 12 -5.92 3.19 11.36
C LYS A 12 -6.76 3.74 10.21
N ILE A 13 -7.93 3.18 9.98
CA ILE A 13 -8.85 3.59 8.91
C ILE A 13 -9.15 5.10 9.03
N GLY A 14 -8.91 5.84 7.94
CA GLY A 14 -9.08 7.28 7.85
C GLY A 14 -7.89 8.11 8.35
N GLU A 15 -6.84 7.49 8.91
CA GLU A 15 -5.62 8.17 9.33
C GLU A 15 -4.56 8.14 8.22
N THR A 16 -3.79 9.22 8.08
CA THR A 16 -2.56 9.25 7.28
C THR A 16 -1.46 8.54 8.05
N VAL A 17 -0.84 7.53 7.44
CA VAL A 17 0.22 6.72 8.05
C VAL A 17 1.40 6.56 7.11
N VAL A 18 2.57 6.25 7.69
CA VAL A 18 3.78 5.90 6.94
C VAL A 18 4.08 4.42 7.17
N VAL A 19 4.27 3.68 6.09
CA VAL A 19 4.73 2.27 6.11
C VAL A 19 6.03 2.16 5.31
N ALA A 20 6.92 1.27 5.73
CA ALA A 20 8.15 0.99 4.99
C ALA A 20 8.51 -0.48 5.05
N GLY A 21 8.97 -1.00 3.92
CA GLY A 21 9.23 -2.42 3.71
C GLY A 21 9.72 -2.71 2.30
N TRP A 22 9.44 -3.92 1.81
CA TRP A 22 9.82 -4.40 0.49
C TRP A 22 8.60 -4.56 -0.39
N ILE A 23 8.72 -4.25 -1.68
CA ILE A 23 7.69 -4.61 -2.65
C ILE A 23 7.69 -6.13 -2.83
N HIS A 24 6.69 -6.82 -2.30
CA HIS A 24 6.54 -8.26 -2.51
C HIS A 24 6.01 -8.57 -3.90
N ALA A 25 4.99 -7.83 -4.33
CA ALA A 25 4.37 -7.99 -5.63
C ALA A 25 3.93 -6.64 -6.17
N ARG A 26 3.95 -6.52 -7.50
CA ARG A 26 3.42 -5.38 -8.26
C ARG A 26 2.37 -5.89 -9.23
N ARG A 27 1.24 -5.20 -9.33
CA ARG A 27 0.20 -5.43 -10.34
C ARG A 27 -0.12 -4.11 -11.02
N ASP A 28 0.09 -4.06 -12.32
CA ASP A 28 -0.14 -2.87 -13.14
C ASP A 28 -1.42 -3.04 -13.95
N MET A 29 -2.39 -2.14 -13.75
CA MET A 29 -3.66 -2.11 -14.47
C MET A 29 -3.78 -0.82 -15.31
N GLY A 30 -2.65 -0.29 -15.77
CA GLY A 30 -2.58 0.95 -16.54
C GLY A 30 -2.64 2.17 -15.64
N LYS A 31 -3.85 2.72 -15.44
CA LYS A 31 -4.03 3.95 -14.64
C LYS A 31 -3.88 3.71 -13.14
N VAL A 32 -4.15 2.50 -12.67
CA VAL A 32 -4.08 2.12 -11.26
C VAL A 32 -3.02 1.06 -11.09
N LYS A 33 -2.15 1.25 -10.10
CA LYS A 33 -1.04 0.36 -9.79
C LYS A 33 -1.19 -0.12 -8.36
N PHE A 34 -0.98 -1.40 -8.16
CA PHE A 34 -1.08 -2.05 -6.85
C PHE A 34 0.29 -2.58 -6.47
N PHE A 35 0.67 -2.33 -5.22
CA PHE A 35 1.88 -2.85 -4.62
C PHE A 35 1.53 -3.58 -3.34
N ASP A 36 2.01 -4.81 -3.19
CA ASP A 36 1.94 -5.50 -1.90
C ASP A 36 3.25 -5.22 -1.16
N ILE A 37 3.18 -4.44 -0.08
CA ILE A 37 4.33 -4.06 0.73
C ILE A 37 4.48 -5.04 1.89
N ARG A 38 5.63 -5.69 1.95
CA ARG A 38 6.01 -6.64 2.99
C ARG A 38 6.89 -5.96 4.03
N ASP A 39 6.53 -6.11 5.29
CA ASP A 39 7.46 -5.91 6.40
C ASP A 39 7.54 -7.19 7.26
N LYS A 40 8.07 -7.08 8.48
CA LYS A 40 8.22 -8.24 9.38
C LYS A 40 6.88 -8.84 9.84
N ASP A 41 5.78 -8.10 9.76
CA ASP A 41 4.49 -8.49 10.35
C ASP A 41 3.46 -8.93 9.30
N GLY A 42 3.67 -8.60 8.03
CA GLY A 42 2.76 -9.03 6.98
C GLY A 42 2.90 -8.29 5.67
N LEU A 43 1.83 -8.41 4.87
CA LEU A 43 1.65 -7.75 3.59
C LEU A 43 0.55 -6.71 3.72
N LEU A 44 0.75 -5.52 3.16
CA LEU A 44 -0.25 -4.47 2.99
C LEU A 44 -0.37 -4.12 1.51
N GLN A 45 -1.60 -3.99 1.01
CA GLN A 45 -1.82 -3.45 -0.34
C GLN A 45 -1.74 -1.93 -0.29
N VAL A 46 -0.95 -1.37 -1.18
CA VAL A 46 -0.90 0.05 -1.51
C VAL A 46 -1.50 0.24 -2.90
N VAL A 47 -2.43 1.17 -3.03
CA VAL A 47 -3.08 1.52 -4.29
C VAL A 47 -2.62 2.89 -4.73
N VAL A 48 -2.10 2.97 -5.94
CA VAL A 48 -1.67 4.22 -6.57
C VAL A 48 -2.61 4.49 -7.74
N ALA A 49 -3.47 5.49 -7.60
CA ALA A 49 -4.42 5.93 -8.63
C ALA A 49 -4.17 7.39 -9.04
N PRO A 50 -4.61 7.81 -10.24
CA PRO A 50 -4.37 9.16 -10.72
C PRO A 50 -5.10 10.19 -9.86
N GLY A 51 -4.39 11.23 -9.43
CA GLY A 51 -4.94 12.31 -8.59
C GLY A 51 -4.72 12.13 -7.08
N ASP A 52 -4.33 10.93 -6.63
CA ASP A 52 -3.98 10.66 -5.22
C ASP A 52 -2.49 10.91 -4.92
N ILE A 53 -1.71 11.24 -5.94
CA ILE A 53 -0.25 11.34 -5.87
C ILE A 53 0.26 12.62 -6.52
N GLU A 54 1.43 13.08 -6.06
CA GLU A 54 2.15 14.18 -6.71
C GLU A 54 2.60 13.76 -8.13
N PRO A 55 2.68 14.69 -9.10
CA PRO A 55 3.04 14.37 -10.48
C PRO A 55 4.36 13.60 -10.63
N ASP A 56 5.32 13.88 -9.76
CA ASP A 56 6.64 13.23 -9.76
C ASP A 56 6.59 11.79 -9.26
N PHE A 57 5.53 11.39 -8.56
CA PHE A 57 5.40 10.04 -8.02
C PHE A 57 4.90 9.04 -9.06
N GLU A 58 4.18 9.47 -10.10
CA GLU A 58 3.61 8.57 -11.11
C GLU A 58 4.72 7.86 -11.89
N SER A 59 5.76 8.61 -12.28
CA SER A 59 6.94 8.08 -12.95
C SER A 59 7.75 7.13 -12.02
N VAL A 60 7.89 7.48 -10.75
CA VAL A 60 8.57 6.61 -9.77
C VAL A 60 7.81 5.29 -9.59
N ALA A 61 6.48 5.34 -9.48
CA ALA A 61 5.65 4.15 -9.36
C ALA A 61 5.78 3.21 -10.58
N ASP A 62 6.03 3.75 -11.78
CA ASP A 62 6.29 2.96 -12.99
C ASP A 62 7.61 2.20 -12.96
N GLU A 63 8.58 2.68 -12.20
CA GLU A 63 9.91 2.09 -12.10
C GLU A 63 10.00 1.05 -10.98
N LEU A 64 9.11 1.11 -9.98
CA LEU A 64 9.12 0.19 -8.84
C LEU A 64 9.12 -1.29 -9.28
N ARG A 65 10.00 -2.10 -8.67
CA ARG A 65 10.15 -3.54 -8.92
C ARG A 65 10.03 -4.35 -7.62
N PRO A 66 9.74 -5.65 -7.71
CA PRO A 66 9.81 -6.53 -6.55
C PRO A 66 11.16 -6.46 -5.83
N GLU A 67 11.10 -6.62 -4.51
CA GLU A 67 12.19 -6.56 -3.54
C GLU A 67 12.88 -5.20 -3.40
N TRP A 68 12.34 -4.13 -4.01
CA TRP A 68 12.77 -2.76 -3.72
C TRP A 68 12.36 -2.35 -2.31
N VAL A 69 13.27 -1.68 -1.60
CA VAL A 69 13.01 -1.07 -0.29
C VAL A 69 12.34 0.27 -0.52
N VAL A 70 11.17 0.45 0.07
CA VAL A 70 10.28 1.59 -0.19
C VAL A 70 9.64 2.08 1.09
N GLN A 71 9.26 3.35 1.07
CA GLN A 71 8.40 3.99 2.07
C GLN A 71 7.20 4.59 1.35
N PHE A 72 6.01 4.32 1.86
CA PHE A 72 4.76 4.91 1.38
C PHE A 72 4.10 5.70 2.52
N GLU A 73 3.58 6.87 2.16
CA GLU A 73 2.72 7.70 3.00
C GLU A 73 1.36 7.81 2.32
N GLY A 74 0.28 7.58 3.06
CA GLY A 74 -1.07 7.57 2.49
C GLY A 74 -2.14 7.44 3.56
N ILE A 75 -3.41 7.55 3.14
CA ILE A 75 -4.57 7.43 4.02
C ILE A 75 -5.03 5.98 4.03
N VAL A 76 -5.17 5.36 5.19
CA VAL A 76 -5.69 3.99 5.25
C VAL A 76 -7.18 3.98 4.90
N GLN A 77 -7.56 3.19 3.90
CA GLN A 77 -8.93 3.02 3.45
C GLN A 77 -9.45 1.60 3.68
N LYS A 78 -10.77 1.46 3.79
CA LYS A 78 -11.41 0.14 3.77
C LYS A 78 -11.42 -0.37 2.35
N ARG A 79 -11.06 -1.64 2.17
CA ARG A 79 -11.29 -2.30 0.87
C ARG A 79 -12.78 -2.40 0.57
N GLY A 80 -13.13 -2.39 -0.70
CA GLY A 80 -14.49 -2.70 -1.13
C GLY A 80 -14.93 -4.09 -0.66
N PRO A 81 -16.24 -4.35 -0.43
CA PRO A 81 -16.72 -5.62 0.12
C PRO A 81 -16.29 -6.87 -0.67
N ARG A 82 -16.05 -6.73 -1.98
CA ARG A 82 -15.59 -7.82 -2.87
C ARG A 82 -14.07 -7.95 -2.96
N GLN A 83 -13.33 -7.04 -2.36
CA GLN A 83 -11.86 -6.97 -2.40
C GLN A 83 -11.21 -7.36 -1.06
N VAL A 84 -12.03 -7.66 -0.05
CA VAL A 84 -11.58 -8.19 1.24
C VAL A 84 -10.87 -9.52 1.01
N ASN A 85 -9.71 -9.69 1.65
CA ASN A 85 -8.91 -10.92 1.58
C ASN A 85 -8.64 -11.48 2.98
N ASP A 86 -9.49 -12.39 3.45
CA ASP A 86 -9.43 -12.96 4.80
C ASP A 86 -8.15 -13.77 5.09
N LYS A 87 -7.32 -14.03 4.08
CA LYS A 87 -6.02 -14.70 4.26
C LYS A 87 -4.92 -13.75 4.75
N LEU A 88 -5.16 -12.43 4.74
CA LEU A 88 -4.21 -11.41 5.14
C LEU A 88 -4.69 -10.68 6.39
N ILE A 89 -3.76 -10.38 7.31
CA ILE A 89 -4.05 -9.57 8.51
C ILE A 89 -4.63 -8.21 8.11
N THR A 90 -4.06 -7.57 7.08
CA THR A 90 -4.53 -6.28 6.56
C THR A 90 -5.59 -6.45 5.46
N GLY A 91 -6.19 -7.64 5.34
CA GLY A 91 -7.06 -8.02 4.23
C GLY A 91 -8.32 -7.17 4.07
N THR A 92 -8.69 -6.41 5.10
CA THR A 92 -9.85 -5.51 5.14
C THR A 92 -9.50 -4.07 4.78
N VAL A 93 -8.21 -3.73 4.67
CA VAL A 93 -7.73 -2.36 4.44
C VAL A 93 -6.73 -2.29 3.29
N GLU A 94 -6.53 -1.09 2.78
CA GLU A 94 -5.49 -0.71 1.85
C GLU A 94 -4.98 0.69 2.19
N LEU A 95 -3.79 1.01 1.69
CA LEU A 95 -3.19 2.34 1.79
C LEU A 95 -3.31 3.05 0.45
#